data_AF-A0A7C3TKJ3-F1
#
_entry.id   AF-A0A7C3TKJ3-F1
#
_cell.length_a   1.000
_cell.length_b   1.000
_cell.length_c   1.000
_cell.angle_alpha   90.00
_cell.angle_beta   90.00
_cell.angle_gamma   90.00
#
_symmetry.space_group_name_H-M   'P 1'
#
loop_
_entity.id
_entity.type
_entity.pdbx_description
1 polymer ?
#
loop_
_entity_poly.entity_id
_entity_poly.type
_entity_poly.pdbx_seq_one_letter_code
_entity_poly.pdbx_strand_id
1 'polypeptide(L)' 'MKWTLEYSKNAVSFVENNKSVENTILLEIKKLIQKLEGKVININLKKLSGEWKGYYRIRKGKIRI' A
#
# COMPACT_ATOMS: atom_id res chain seq x y z
N MET A 1 13.52 9.17 -9.18
CA MET A 1 13.12 9.49 -7.79
C MET A 1 13.44 8.30 -6.90
N LYS A 2 13.96 8.50 -5.68
CA LYS A 2 14.16 7.40 -4.72
C LYS A 2 13.04 7.47 -3.70
N TRP A 3 12.30 6.37 -3.57
CA TRP A 3 11.24 6.22 -2.56
C TRP A 3 11.74 5.28 -1.47
N THR A 4 11.57 5.69 -0.22
CA THR A 4 11.85 4.85 0.95
C THR A 4 10.55 4.24 1.43
N LEU A 5 10.55 2.94 1.71
CA LEU A 5 9.41 2.23 2.27
C LEU A 5 9.73 1.85 3.71
N GLU A 6 8.89 2.31 4.63
CA GLU A 6 8.98 2.01 6.06
C GLU A 6 7.74 1.25 6.50
N TYR A 7 7.93 0.28 7.39
CA TYR A 7 6.85 -0.51 7.97
C TYR A 7 6.69 -0.17 9.45
N SER A 8 5.45 -0.06 9.91
CA SER A 8 5.17 -0.08 11.34
C SER A 8 5.44 -1.47 11.91
N LYS A 9 5.68 -1.58 13.23
CA LYS A 9 5.89 -2.87 13.91
C LYS A 9 4.76 -3.86 13.59
N ASN A 10 3.52 -3.39 13.61
CA ASN A 10 2.34 -4.21 13.30
C ASN A 10 2.33 -4.68 11.84
N ALA A 11 2.78 -3.84 10.91
CA ALA A 11 2.88 -4.20 9.51
C ALA A 11 3.97 -5.26 9.27
N VAL A 12 5.11 -5.15 9.93
CA VAL A 12 6.17 -6.18 9.90
C VAL A 12 5.61 -7.52 10.38
N SER A 13 5.00 -7.56 11.58
CA SER A 13 4.41 -8.80 12.10
C SER A 13 3.31 -9.36 11.19
N PHE A 14 2.52 -8.50 10.54
CA PHE A 14 1.52 -8.95 9.57
C PHE A 14 2.18 -9.66 8.37
N VAL A 15 3.22 -9.07 7.79
CA VAL A 15 3.93 -9.62 6.63
C VAL A 15 4.65 -10.93 7.00
N GLU A 16 5.32 -10.98 8.14
CA GLU A 16 6.02 -12.18 8.62
C GLU A 16 5.08 -13.38 8.80
N ASN A 17 3.89 -13.12 9.35
CA ASN A 17 2.84 -14.13 9.52
C ASN A 17 2.12 -14.49 8.20
N ASN A 18 2.26 -13.66 7.16
CA ASN A 18 1.57 -13.82 5.88
C ASN A 18 2.55 -13.65 4.71
N LYS A 19 3.66 -14.41 4.68
CA LYS A 19 4.75 -14.26 3.70
C LYS A 19 4.29 -14.24 2.24
N SER A 20 3.23 -14.97 1.89
CA SER A 20 2.67 -14.98 0.53
C SER A 20 2.08 -13.62 0.09
N VAL A 21 1.79 -12.74 1.04
CA VAL A 21 1.15 -11.45 0.81
C VAL A 21 2.18 -10.34 0.53
N GLU A 22 3.43 -10.51 0.95
CA GLU A 22 4.48 -9.49 0.80
C GLU A 22 4.65 -9.02 -0.65
N ASN A 23 4.79 -9.97 -1.57
CA ASN A 23 4.92 -9.68 -3.00
C ASN A 23 3.71 -8.91 -3.55
N THR A 24 2.52 -9.23 -3.04
CA THR A 24 1.28 -8.53 -3.42
C THR A 24 1.30 -7.09 -2.90
N ILE A 25 1.74 -6.87 -1.66
CA ILE A 25 1.84 -5.54 -1.06
C ILE A 25 2.83 -4.67 -1.85
N LEU A 26 4.03 -5.20 -2.10
CA LEU A 26 5.07 -4.49 -2.86
C LEU A 26 4.61 -4.13 -4.27
N LEU A 27 3.89 -5.04 -4.95
CA LEU A 27 3.35 -4.77 -6.29
C LEU A 27 2.32 -3.64 -6.28
N GLU A 28 1.42 -3.62 -5.30
CA GLU A 28 0.40 -2.57 -5.20
C GLU A 28 1.00 -1.21 -4.80
N ILE A 29 2.05 -1.19 -3.96
CA ILE A 29 2.81 0.03 -3.66
C ILE A 29 3.52 0.57 -4.91
N LYS A 30 4.18 -0.31 -5.69
CA LYS A 30 4.82 0.09 -6.95
C LYS A 30 3.82 0.71 -7.93
N LYS A 31 2.64 0.11 -8.07
CA LYS A 31 1.56 0.66 -8.89
C LYS A 31 1.11 2.02 -8.37
N LEU A 32 1.03 2.22 -7.05
CA LEU A 32 0.63 3.51 -6.47
C LEU A 32 1.65 4.59 -6.83
N ILE A 33 2.95 4.32 -6.66
CA ILE A 33 4.02 5.25 -7.04
C ILE A 33 3.91 5.62 -8.51
N GLN A 34 3.76 4.63 -9.40
CA GLN A 34 3.60 4.87 -10.83
C GLN A 34 2.35 5.71 -11.15
N LYS A 35 1.25 5.52 -10.41
CA LYS A 35 0.04 6.35 -10.54
C LYS A 35 0.29 7.79 -10.08
N LEU A 36 1.03 7.98 -8.99
CA LEU A 36 1.43 9.31 -8.51
C LEU A 36 2.38 10.02 -9.49
N GLU A 37 3.18 9.27 -10.24
CA GLU A 37 4.01 9.75 -11.35
C GLU A 37 3.20 10.08 -12.62
N GLY A 38 1.87 9.99 -12.59
CA GLY A 38 0.98 10.36 -13.69
C GLY A 38 0.64 9.21 -14.65
N LYS A 39 1.07 7.97 -14.37
CA LYS A 39 0.69 6.83 -15.21
C LYS A 39 -0.76 6.41 -14.95
N VAL A 40 -1.47 6.04 -16.03
CA VAL A 40 -2.84 5.55 -15.95
C VAL A 40 -2.85 4.09 -15.48
N ILE A 41 -2.95 3.91 -14.16
CA ILE A 41 -2.97 2.58 -13.53
C ILE A 41 -4.25 2.40 -12.71
N ASN A 42 -4.86 1.24 -12.87
CA ASN A 42 -6.01 0.83 -12.09
C ASN A 42 -5.58 0.31 -10.71
N ILE A 43 -5.92 1.06 -9.67
CA ILE A 43 -5.74 0.71 -8.25
C ILE A 43 -7.01 1.12 -7.52
N ASN A 44 -7.48 0.24 -6.63
CA ASN A 44 -8.54 0.55 -5.69
C ASN A 44 -7.98 1.39 -4.53
N LEU A 45 -7.80 2.68 -4.78
CA LEU A 45 -7.25 3.67 -3.86
C LEU A 45 -8.38 4.49 -3.25
N LYS A 46 -8.39 4.64 -1.93
CA LYS A 46 -9.32 5.52 -1.21
C LYS A 46 -8.55 6.47 -0.31
N LYS A 47 -8.86 7.77 -0.38
CA LYS A 47 -8.42 8.76 0.63
C LYS A 47 -9.18 8.51 1.93
N LEU A 48 -8.46 8.45 3.04
CA LEU A 48 -9.05 8.24 4.35
C LEU A 48 -9.42 9.59 5.01
N SER A 49 -10.28 9.52 6.02
CA SER A 49 -10.86 10.66 6.73
C SER A 49 -10.79 10.44 8.25
N GLY A 50 -11.14 11.46 9.03
CA GLY A 50 -11.06 11.40 10.50
C GLY A 50 -9.62 11.36 10.98
N GLU A 51 -9.31 10.47 11.93
CA GLU A 51 -7.96 10.25 12.46
C GLU A 51 -6.95 9.82 11.38
N TRP A 52 -7.45 9.24 10.28
CA TRP A 52 -6.65 8.81 9.14
C TRP A 52 -6.57 9.85 8.03
N LYS A 53 -6.93 11.11 8.30
CA LYS A 53 -6.80 12.20 7.33
C LYS A 53 -5.33 12.35 6.93
N GLY A 54 -5.08 12.40 5.62
CA GLY A 54 -3.72 12.44 5.05
C GLY A 54 -3.19 11.07 4.60
N TYR A 55 -3.86 9.99 4.99
CA TYR A 55 -3.51 8.63 4.57
C TYR A 55 -4.35 8.16 3.39
N TYR A 56 -3.79 7.20 2.65
CA TYR A 56 -4.46 6.47 1.59
C TYR A 56 -4.60 5.00 2.00
N ARG A 57 -5.64 4.35 1.48
CA ARG A 57 -5.81 2.90 1.57
C ARG A 57 -5.90 2.28 0.20
N ILE A 58 -5.10 1.24 -0.04
CA ILE A 58 -5.24 0.34 -1.18
C ILE A 58 -6.00 -0.91 -0.72
N ARG A 59 -7.05 -1.30 -1.45
CA ARG A 59 -7.75 -2.57 -1.20
C ARG A 59 -7.34 -3.63 -2.21
N LYS A 60 -6.83 -4.76 -1.73
CA LYS A 60 -6.52 -5.95 -2.55
C LYS A 60 -7.16 -7.19 -1.95
N GLY A 61 -8.34 -7.55 -2.44
CA GLY A 61 -9.12 -8.66 -1.89
C GLY A 61 -9.47 -8.43 -0.42
N LYS A 62 -8.91 -9.26 0.47
CA LYS A 62 -9.07 -9.16 1.93
C LYS A 62 -8.01 -8.26 2.59
N ILE A 63 -6.95 -7.90 1.87
CA ILE A 63 -5.83 -7.11 2.39
C ILE A 63 -6.13 -5.61 2.21
N ARG A 64 -5.78 -4.83 3.23
CA ARG A 64 -5.82 -3.37 3.23
C ARG A 64 -4.39 -2.91 3.49
N ILE A 65 -3.86 -2.17 2.53
CA ILE A 65 -2.52 -1.58 2.56
C ILE A 65 -2.70 -0.08 2.79
#